data_AF-A0A9P8AU62-F1
#
_entry.id   AF-A0A9P8AU62-F1
#
_cell.length_a   1.000
_cell.length_b   1.000
_cell.length_c   1.000
_cell.angle_alpha   90.00
_cell.angle_beta   90.00
_cell.angle_gamma   90.00
#
_symmetry.space_group_name_H-M   'P 1'
#
loop_
_entity.id
_entity.type
_entity.pdbx_description
1 polymer ?
#
loop_
_entity_poly.entity_id
_entity_poly.type
_entity_poly.pdbx_seq_one_letter_code
_entity_poly.pdbx_strand_id
1 'polypeptide(L)'
;MSLRRTSLLGNPTDSSSPASSTCTEDATDHDPINPLCICTQPNSPSRPDRSRIQKQAIEQSFSSSASSDRSLFEDAPDMDHVKRLMDDPGRATENLVESARKMLDYFKECRQSIPTWLTGYNIKQGKFKLDLVLTAMLDFAPMCGSPERAQSSLRYVAAAICACRGPRRESEETANALSALAVTWFAHFLWIFRMHSFFKKYSNEADPSGQATPTLMEPSGFMFDELGHCDSTMMTKVLTRQRYICPITGLGHRAHFSTHPSNDSDLAYADVENSHILKRAAAEFNLNNPKDSYRYAMTTWDIVRNYMALTDEEMEVIVPIIDDPSNGIGLEHYCRTSLDAFLFSLHATETPNEYTIQLHHPSFKFVFPWPPVGGREHRVIFKEQLGPTDTSAQSSLHSSSCCDSRNS
;
A
#
# COMPACT_ATOMS: atom_id res chain seq x y z
N MET A 1 -49.82 -16.58 -2.80
CA MET A 1 -49.29 -16.65 -1.42
C MET A 1 -48.37 -15.45 -1.23
N SER A 2 -48.88 -14.23 -1.01
CA SER A 2 -49.41 -13.63 0.22
C SER A 2 -48.46 -13.74 1.42
N LEU A 3 -47.81 -12.61 1.76
CA LEU A 3 -47.64 -12.02 3.11
C LEU A 3 -46.78 -10.75 2.96
N ARG A 4 -47.41 -9.57 2.86
CA ARG A 4 -47.73 -8.59 3.93
C ARG A 4 -46.54 -7.70 4.33
N ARG A 5 -46.61 -6.45 3.84
CA ARG A 5 -46.02 -5.23 4.40
C ARG A 5 -46.74 -4.85 5.69
N THR A 6 -45.99 -4.40 6.69
CA THR A 6 -46.49 -3.58 7.79
C THR A 6 -45.63 -2.34 7.92
N SER A 7 -46.25 -1.20 7.65
CA SER A 7 -45.83 0.15 7.98
C SER A 7 -46.17 0.45 9.44
N LEU A 8 -45.27 1.10 10.18
CA LEU A 8 -45.61 1.87 11.37
C LEU A 8 -44.92 3.23 11.33
N LEU A 9 -45.77 4.25 11.32
CA LEU A 9 -45.49 5.67 11.55
C LEU A 9 -45.18 5.92 13.03
N GLY A 10 -44.38 6.94 13.30
CA GLY A 10 -44.25 7.53 14.63
C GLY A 10 -43.24 8.67 14.69
N ASN A 11 -43.67 9.90 14.36
CA ASN A 11 -43.10 11.13 14.93
C ASN A 11 -43.99 11.55 16.11
N PRO A 12 -43.43 12.22 17.14
CA PRO A 12 -43.81 13.63 17.30
C PRO A 12 -42.72 14.56 17.88
N THR A 13 -42.64 15.76 17.27
CA THR A 13 -42.56 17.15 17.79
C THR A 13 -41.67 17.57 18.98
N ASP A 14 -40.90 18.63 18.69
CA ASP A 14 -40.70 19.92 19.40
C ASP A 14 -40.22 19.96 20.86
N SER A 15 -39.14 20.71 21.10
CA SER A 15 -39.27 22.08 21.68
C SER A 15 -37.93 22.71 22.12
N SER A 16 -37.88 24.04 21.99
CA SER A 16 -37.14 25.02 22.81
C SER A 16 -35.64 25.28 22.58
N SER A 17 -35.36 26.42 21.92
CA SER A 17 -34.25 27.34 22.26
C SER A 17 -34.62 28.16 23.51
N PRO A 18 -33.67 28.81 24.22
CA PRO A 18 -33.41 30.23 23.90
C PRO A 18 -31.99 30.78 24.20
N ALA A 19 -31.79 32.04 23.76
CA ALA A 19 -30.86 33.10 24.23
C ALA A 19 -29.35 32.92 23.95
N SER A 20 -28.74 33.69 23.04
CA SER A 20 -28.34 35.11 23.10
C SER A 20 -27.19 35.43 24.08
N SER A 21 -26.00 35.73 23.56
CA SER A 21 -25.15 36.78 24.12
C SER A 21 -24.28 37.41 23.04
N THR A 22 -24.58 38.67 22.76
CA THR A 22 -23.76 39.66 22.07
C THR A 22 -22.56 40.06 22.92
N CYS A 23 -21.36 40.06 22.35
CA CYS A 23 -20.27 40.96 22.77
C CYS A 23 -19.66 41.57 21.51
N THR A 24 -20.03 42.82 21.24
CA THR A 24 -19.24 43.81 20.53
C THR A 24 -18.11 44.29 21.43
N GLU A 25 -16.89 44.43 20.91
CA GLU A 25 -16.04 45.58 21.18
C GLU A 25 -14.92 45.69 20.14
N ASP A 26 -14.90 46.86 19.51
CA ASP A 26 -13.85 47.45 18.69
C ASP A 26 -12.55 47.63 19.48
N ALA A 27 -11.40 47.54 18.80
CA ALA A 27 -10.39 48.60 18.80
C ALA A 27 -9.23 48.28 17.83
N THR A 28 -9.13 49.14 16.82
CA THR A 28 -7.94 49.62 16.10
C THR A 28 -6.57 49.36 16.77
N ASP A 29 -5.57 48.93 15.99
CA ASP A 29 -4.42 49.82 15.76
C ASP A 29 -3.57 49.47 14.52
N HIS A 30 -3.14 50.55 13.86
CA HIS A 30 -2.24 50.61 12.71
C HIS A 30 -0.77 50.46 13.17
N ASP A 31 0.07 49.75 12.40
CA ASP A 31 1.29 50.23 11.72
C ASP A 31 2.51 49.37 12.12
N PRO A 32 3.68 49.42 11.47
CA PRO A 32 3.96 49.71 10.06
C PRO A 32 4.82 48.63 9.37
N ILE A 33 4.86 48.75 8.05
CA ILE A 33 5.83 48.13 7.15
C ILE A 33 7.26 48.53 7.57
N ASN A 34 8.16 47.56 7.71
CA ASN A 34 9.60 47.80 7.81
C ASN A 34 10.39 46.90 6.85
N PRO A 35 11.55 47.37 6.36
CA PRO A 35 12.10 47.01 5.06
C PRO A 35 12.97 45.75 5.08
N LEU A 36 13.12 45.21 3.87
CA LEU A 36 14.11 44.21 3.45
C LEU A 36 15.44 44.30 4.22
N CYS A 37 15.71 43.26 4.99
CA CYS A 37 17.05 42.96 5.50
C CYS A 37 17.65 41.87 4.61
N ILE A 38 18.58 42.26 3.73
CA ILE A 38 19.41 41.34 2.95
C ILE A 38 20.45 40.77 3.91
N CYS A 39 20.23 39.55 4.39
CA CYS A 39 21.25 38.76 5.05
C CYS A 39 22.00 37.95 3.98
N THR A 40 23.24 38.35 3.71
CA THR A 40 24.23 37.53 3.01
C THR A 40 24.42 36.23 3.79
N GLN A 41 24.04 35.10 3.20
CA GLN A 41 24.31 33.79 3.79
C GLN A 41 25.81 33.52 3.81
N PRO A 42 26.40 33.13 4.95
CA PRO A 42 27.74 32.57 4.97
C PRO A 42 27.71 31.19 4.31
N ASN A 43 28.77 30.88 3.56
CA ASN A 43 29.01 29.60 2.90
C ASN A 43 28.59 28.42 3.80
N SER A 44 27.53 27.72 3.38
CA SER A 44 27.11 26.49 4.04
C SER A 44 28.24 25.46 3.89
N PRO A 45 28.69 24.83 4.99
CA PRO A 45 29.64 23.73 4.88
C PRO A 45 29.00 22.64 4.02
N SER A 46 29.79 22.08 3.10
CA SER A 46 29.38 20.96 2.25
C SER A 46 28.78 19.87 3.13
N ARG A 47 27.49 19.57 2.90
CA ARG A 47 26.82 18.45 3.56
C ARG A 47 27.68 17.20 3.31
N PRO A 48 28.07 16.45 4.35
CA PRO A 48 28.75 15.19 4.14
C PRO A 48 27.86 14.28 3.29
N ASP A 49 28.48 13.62 2.32
CA ASP A 49 27.83 12.71 1.39
C ASP A 49 27.11 11.60 2.17
N ARG A 50 25.77 11.71 2.24
CA ARG A 50 24.90 10.83 3.04
C ARG A 50 24.98 9.39 2.58
N SER A 51 25.24 9.16 1.29
CA SER A 51 25.44 7.82 0.71
C SER A 51 26.60 7.08 1.39
N ARG A 52 27.69 7.81 1.72
CA ARG A 52 28.89 7.25 2.34
C ARG A 52 28.69 6.89 3.81
N ILE A 53 27.91 7.68 4.55
CA ILE A 53 27.55 7.42 5.95
C ILE A 53 26.64 6.19 6.03
N GLN A 54 25.69 6.05 5.10
CA GLN A 54 24.78 4.91 5.04
C GLN A 54 25.53 3.61 4.75
N LYS A 55 26.46 3.61 3.79
CA LYS A 55 27.31 2.45 3.47
C LYS A 55 28.18 2.02 4.66
N GLN A 56 28.78 2.95 5.39
CA GLN A 56 29.60 2.64 6.58
C GLN A 56 28.77 2.13 7.78
N ALA A 57 27.56 2.66 7.98
CA ALA A 57 26.66 2.19 9.02
C ALA A 57 26.20 0.74 8.76
N ILE A 58 26.01 0.36 7.49
CA ILE A 58 25.69 -1.01 7.08
C ILE A 58 26.86 -1.95 7.40
N GLU A 59 28.09 -1.59 7.02
CA GLU A 59 29.30 -2.40 7.24
C GLU A 59 29.64 -2.58 8.73
N GLN A 60 29.44 -1.57 9.59
CA GLN A 60 29.72 -1.66 11.03
C GLN A 60 28.66 -2.43 11.83
N SER A 61 27.46 -2.62 11.25
CA SER A 61 26.33 -3.23 11.94
C SER A 61 26.42 -4.75 12.11
N PHE A 62 27.36 -5.41 11.41
CA PHE A 62 27.54 -6.87 11.45
C PHE A 62 28.17 -7.40 12.74
N SER A 63 28.70 -6.53 13.62
CA SER A 63 29.56 -6.96 14.73
C SER A 63 28.95 -6.86 16.14
N SER A 64 27.67 -6.50 16.29
CA SER A 64 27.06 -6.31 17.63
C SER A 64 25.61 -6.81 17.68
N SER A 65 25.33 -7.77 18.57
CA SER A 65 23.95 -8.11 18.96
C SER A 65 23.85 -8.78 20.34
N ALA A 66 23.20 -8.10 21.28
CA ALA A 66 22.62 -8.68 22.50
C ALA A 66 21.37 -7.87 22.92
N SER A 67 20.17 -8.42 22.73
CA SER A 67 18.90 -7.97 23.32
C SER A 67 17.91 -9.14 23.32
N SER A 68 17.15 -9.31 24.41
CA SER A 68 16.48 -10.57 24.78
C SER A 68 15.06 -10.79 24.26
N ASP A 69 14.53 -9.91 23.39
CA ASP A 69 13.22 -10.11 22.72
C ASP A 69 13.36 -10.81 21.34
N ARG A 70 14.56 -11.31 21.02
CA ARG A 70 14.88 -12.01 19.77
C ARG A 70 14.11 -13.32 19.53
N SER A 71 13.48 -13.92 20.54
CA SER A 71 13.06 -15.33 20.44
C SER A 71 11.81 -15.58 19.59
N LEU A 72 10.94 -14.58 19.37
CA LEU A 72 9.63 -14.85 18.74
C LEU A 72 9.68 -15.10 17.23
N PHE A 73 10.74 -14.62 16.58
CA PHE A 73 10.86 -14.72 15.14
C PHE A 73 11.90 -15.77 14.71
N GLU A 74 12.79 -16.20 15.63
CA GLU A 74 13.85 -17.17 15.34
C GLU A 74 13.29 -18.51 14.83
N ASP A 75 12.03 -18.83 15.12
CA ASP A 75 11.39 -20.06 14.66
C ASP A 75 10.74 -19.96 13.26
N ALA A 76 10.88 -18.83 12.56
CA ALA A 76 10.38 -18.71 11.19
C ALA A 76 11.10 -19.69 10.25
N PRO A 77 10.42 -20.21 9.21
CA PRO A 77 11.01 -21.19 8.32
C PRO A 77 12.22 -20.60 7.59
N ASP A 78 13.30 -21.37 7.58
CA ASP A 78 14.50 -21.09 6.80
C ASP A 78 14.13 -20.93 5.31
N MET A 79 14.45 -19.77 4.75
CA MET A 79 14.11 -19.45 3.37
C MET A 79 14.85 -20.32 2.35
N ASP A 80 16.00 -20.91 2.69
CA ASP A 80 16.63 -21.92 1.84
C ASP A 80 15.80 -23.22 1.80
N HIS A 81 15.09 -23.55 2.88
CA HIS A 81 14.11 -24.64 2.88
C HIS A 81 12.87 -24.29 2.06
N VAL A 82 12.35 -23.07 2.19
CA VAL A 82 11.23 -22.59 1.36
C VAL A 82 11.60 -22.68 -0.13
N LYS A 83 12.76 -22.16 -0.51
CA LYS A 83 13.26 -22.20 -1.88
C LYS A 83 13.44 -23.63 -2.39
N ARG A 84 14.01 -24.53 -1.59
CA ARG A 84 14.10 -25.96 -1.95
C ARG A 84 12.73 -26.59 -2.23
N LEU A 85 11.71 -26.26 -1.46
CA LEU A 85 10.34 -26.74 -1.69
C LEU A 85 9.70 -26.12 -2.94
N MET A 86 9.97 -24.84 -3.20
CA MET A 86 9.53 -24.17 -4.43
C MET A 86 10.19 -24.77 -5.67
N ASP A 87 11.49 -25.03 -5.62
CA ASP A 87 12.26 -25.49 -6.78
C ASP A 87 12.13 -27.01 -7.01
N ASP A 88 11.51 -27.79 -6.12
CA ASP A 88 11.34 -29.25 -6.23
C ASP A 88 10.30 -29.62 -7.32
N PRO A 89 10.73 -30.08 -8.52
CA PRO A 89 9.81 -30.44 -9.60
C PRO A 89 9.03 -31.71 -9.30
N GLY A 90 9.50 -32.54 -8.34
CA GLY A 90 8.82 -33.76 -7.91
C GLY A 90 7.59 -33.48 -7.04
N ARG A 91 7.40 -32.23 -6.58
CA ARG A 91 6.25 -31.82 -5.80
C ARG A 91 5.35 -30.91 -6.61
N ALA A 92 4.21 -31.44 -7.02
CA ALA A 92 3.12 -30.62 -7.57
C ALA A 92 2.66 -29.57 -6.55
N THR A 93 2.27 -28.39 -7.02
CA THR A 93 1.80 -27.28 -6.15
C THR A 93 0.57 -27.69 -5.35
N GLU A 94 -0.32 -28.50 -5.94
CA GLU A 94 -1.53 -29.01 -5.32
C GLU A 94 -1.20 -29.87 -4.09
N ASN A 95 -0.12 -30.67 -4.16
CA ASN A 95 0.35 -31.48 -3.04
C ASN A 95 0.89 -30.61 -1.89
N LEU A 96 1.57 -29.50 -2.22
CA LEU A 96 2.03 -28.52 -1.22
C LEU A 96 0.83 -27.83 -0.57
N VAL A 97 -0.16 -27.39 -1.36
CA VAL A 97 -1.38 -26.75 -0.86
C VAL A 97 -2.16 -27.70 0.06
N GLU A 98 -2.35 -28.95 -0.34
CA GLU A 98 -3.01 -29.96 0.51
C GLU A 98 -2.24 -30.20 1.81
N SER A 99 -0.91 -30.26 1.73
CA SER A 99 -0.04 -30.43 2.89
C SER A 99 -0.13 -29.24 3.86
N ALA A 100 -0.11 -28.02 3.30
CA ALA A 100 -0.25 -26.76 4.02
C ALA A 100 -1.62 -26.67 4.71
N ARG A 101 -2.73 -26.95 4.00
CA ARG A 101 -4.08 -26.93 4.61
C ARG A 101 -4.20 -27.86 5.81
N LYS A 102 -3.72 -29.09 5.68
CA LYS A 102 -3.71 -30.05 6.80
C LYS A 102 -2.83 -29.58 7.98
N MET A 103 -1.77 -28.81 7.74
CA MET A 103 -0.99 -28.18 8.82
C MET A 103 -1.75 -27.02 9.48
N LEU A 104 -2.47 -26.22 8.68
CA LEU A 104 -3.32 -25.15 9.19
C LEU A 104 -4.52 -25.68 9.99
N ASP A 105 -5.09 -26.82 9.59
CA ASP A 105 -6.17 -27.49 10.34
C ASP A 105 -5.71 -27.87 11.75
N TYR A 106 -4.51 -28.46 11.87
CA TYR A 106 -3.87 -28.71 13.17
C TYR A 106 -3.60 -27.41 13.93
N PHE A 107 -3.00 -26.41 13.26
CA PHE A 107 -2.62 -25.15 13.88
C PHE A 107 -3.81 -24.37 14.47
N LYS A 108 -4.98 -24.49 13.85
CA LYS A 108 -6.25 -23.92 14.34
C LYS A 108 -6.69 -24.51 15.69
N GLU A 109 -6.32 -25.76 15.98
CA GLU A 109 -6.61 -26.40 17.26
C GLU A 109 -5.62 -26.00 18.36
N CYS A 110 -4.43 -25.51 17.97
CA CYS A 110 -3.43 -25.01 18.91
C CYS A 110 -3.87 -23.68 19.53
N ARG A 111 -3.79 -23.57 20.86
CA ARG A 111 -4.04 -22.29 21.56
C ARG A 111 -2.80 -21.40 21.46
N GLN A 112 -2.72 -20.60 20.41
CA GLN A 112 -1.62 -19.66 20.23
C GLN A 112 -1.86 -18.37 20.99
N SER A 113 -0.84 -17.92 21.74
CA SER A 113 -0.83 -16.58 22.31
C SER A 113 -0.51 -15.56 21.22
N ILE A 114 -1.24 -14.45 21.19
CA ILE A 114 -0.85 -13.31 20.36
C ILE A 114 0.42 -12.66 20.94
N PRO A 115 1.34 -12.17 20.10
CA PRO A 115 2.45 -11.35 20.57
C PRO A 115 1.99 -10.21 21.49
N THR A 116 2.71 -9.99 22.58
CA THR A 116 2.37 -8.97 23.59
C THR A 116 2.31 -7.58 22.99
N TRP A 117 3.18 -7.26 22.03
CA TRP A 117 3.17 -5.96 21.35
C TRP A 117 1.81 -5.65 20.70
N LEU A 118 1.09 -6.65 20.15
CA LEU A 118 -0.25 -6.45 19.56
C LEU A 118 -1.28 -5.98 20.58
N THR A 119 -1.12 -6.35 21.86
CA THR A 119 -2.05 -5.92 22.91
C THR A 119 -1.99 -4.41 23.14
N GLY A 120 -0.84 -3.77 22.87
CA GLY A 120 -0.68 -2.31 22.90
C GLY A 120 -1.55 -1.56 21.88
N TYR A 121 -2.10 -2.27 20.89
CA TYR A 121 -2.93 -1.71 19.82
C TYR A 121 -4.42 -1.97 20.04
N ASN A 122 -4.84 -2.30 21.25
CA ASN A 122 -6.22 -2.69 21.59
C ASN A 122 -6.72 -3.91 20.81
N ILE A 123 -5.81 -4.72 20.25
CA ILE A 123 -6.15 -6.00 19.64
C ILE A 123 -6.39 -6.99 20.78
N LYS A 124 -7.67 -7.20 21.10
CA LYS A 124 -8.08 -8.11 22.18
C LYS A 124 -7.64 -9.54 21.87
N GLN A 125 -7.16 -10.25 22.89
CA GLN A 125 -6.92 -11.69 22.80
C GLN A 125 -8.16 -12.42 22.27
N GLY A 126 -7.95 -13.40 21.40
CA GLY A 126 -9.01 -14.18 20.74
C GLY A 126 -9.66 -13.50 19.53
N LYS A 127 -9.44 -12.20 19.29
CA LYS A 127 -9.89 -11.54 18.04
C LYS A 127 -8.88 -11.69 16.91
N PHE A 128 -7.60 -11.69 17.25
CA PHE A 128 -6.52 -11.91 16.27
C PHE A 128 -6.12 -13.38 16.29
N LYS A 129 -6.17 -13.99 15.11
CA LYS A 129 -6.06 -15.43 14.91
C LYS A 129 -4.98 -15.69 13.85
N LEU A 130 -3.86 -16.28 14.27
CA LEU A 130 -2.71 -16.50 13.41
C LEU A 130 -3.02 -17.50 12.29
N ASP A 131 -3.84 -18.51 12.57
CA ASP A 131 -4.33 -19.47 11.58
C ASP A 131 -5.09 -18.78 10.45
N LEU A 132 -5.89 -17.75 10.77
CA LEU A 132 -6.61 -16.98 9.76
C LEU A 132 -5.69 -16.13 8.89
N VAL A 133 -4.57 -15.63 9.42
CA VAL A 133 -3.57 -14.91 8.62
C VAL A 133 -2.96 -15.84 7.57
N LEU A 134 -2.47 -17.01 8.00
CA LEU A 134 -1.87 -17.98 7.08
C LEU A 134 -2.89 -18.52 6.07
N THR A 135 -4.11 -18.80 6.52
CA THR A 135 -5.21 -19.26 5.65
C THR A 135 -5.53 -18.21 4.60
N ALA A 136 -5.65 -16.93 5.00
CA ALA A 136 -5.91 -15.84 4.06
C ALA A 136 -4.76 -15.69 3.05
N MET A 137 -3.51 -15.72 3.50
CA MET A 137 -2.35 -15.68 2.59
C MET A 137 -2.41 -16.83 1.57
N LEU A 138 -2.80 -18.04 1.98
CA LEU A 138 -2.90 -19.19 1.07
C LEU A 138 -4.09 -19.09 0.11
N ASP A 139 -5.26 -18.69 0.60
CA ASP A 139 -6.49 -18.60 -0.19
C ASP A 139 -6.46 -17.45 -1.20
N PHE A 140 -5.77 -16.35 -0.88
CA PHE A 140 -5.68 -15.15 -1.73
C PHE A 140 -4.42 -15.07 -2.59
N ALA A 141 -3.41 -15.95 -2.40
CA ALA A 141 -2.24 -16.01 -3.26
C ALA A 141 -2.55 -16.17 -4.76
N PRO A 142 -3.57 -16.93 -5.19
CA PRO A 142 -3.92 -17.04 -6.62
C PRO A 142 -4.46 -15.75 -7.24
N MET A 143 -4.74 -14.70 -6.44
CA MET A 143 -5.18 -13.40 -6.95
C MET A 143 -4.00 -12.48 -7.30
N CYS A 144 -2.76 -12.92 -7.09
CA CYS A 144 -1.56 -12.15 -7.37
C CYS A 144 -1.20 -12.19 -8.86
N GLY A 145 -1.62 -11.17 -9.61
CA GLY A 145 -1.13 -10.92 -10.97
C GLY A 145 -1.72 -11.84 -12.05
N SER A 146 -0.88 -12.24 -13.01
CA SER A 146 -1.28 -13.11 -14.12
C SER A 146 -1.52 -14.56 -13.66
N PRO A 147 -2.18 -15.40 -14.46
CA PRO A 147 -2.37 -16.82 -14.13
C PRO A 147 -1.05 -17.56 -13.81
N GLU A 148 0.05 -17.22 -14.49
CA GLU A 148 1.37 -17.79 -14.21
C GLU A 148 1.88 -17.36 -12.83
N ARG A 149 1.72 -16.08 -12.49
CA ARG A 149 2.11 -15.56 -11.17
C ARG A 149 1.25 -16.14 -10.06
N ALA A 150 -0.05 -16.28 -10.28
CA ALA A 150 -0.98 -16.89 -9.34
C ALA A 150 -0.49 -18.28 -8.86
N GLN A 151 0.02 -19.10 -9.78
CA GLN A 151 0.55 -20.43 -9.44
C GLN A 151 1.86 -20.34 -8.65
N SER A 152 2.78 -19.46 -9.03
CA SER A 152 4.05 -19.25 -8.32
C SER A 152 3.84 -18.68 -6.92
N SER A 153 2.94 -17.70 -6.78
CA SER A 153 2.51 -17.12 -5.51
C SER A 153 1.89 -18.16 -4.59
N LEU A 154 0.95 -18.97 -5.11
CA LEU A 154 0.32 -20.06 -4.35
C LEU A 154 1.36 -21.08 -3.89
N ARG A 155 2.30 -21.42 -4.76
CA ARG A 155 3.39 -22.35 -4.46
C ARG A 155 4.31 -21.81 -3.37
N TYR A 156 4.70 -20.54 -3.43
CA TYR A 156 5.49 -19.88 -2.38
C TYR A 156 4.80 -19.98 -1.02
N VAL A 157 3.54 -19.58 -0.92
CA VAL A 157 2.81 -19.59 0.35
C VAL A 157 2.66 -21.01 0.90
N ALA A 158 2.32 -21.97 0.05
CA ALA A 158 2.22 -23.36 0.44
C ALA A 158 3.57 -23.95 0.88
N ALA A 159 4.65 -23.61 0.17
CA ALA A 159 6.01 -24.01 0.52
C ALA A 159 6.46 -23.42 1.86
N ALA A 160 6.20 -22.12 2.10
CA ALA A 160 6.52 -21.45 3.36
C ALA A 160 5.82 -22.10 4.55
N ILE A 161 4.53 -22.40 4.43
CA ILE A 161 3.78 -23.12 5.46
C ILE A 161 4.33 -24.54 5.65
N CYS A 162 4.64 -25.26 4.57
CA CYS A 162 5.21 -26.60 4.65
C CYS A 162 6.62 -26.63 5.26
N ALA A 163 7.41 -25.57 5.07
CA ALA A 163 8.76 -25.44 5.62
C ALA A 163 8.76 -25.30 7.14
N CYS A 164 7.65 -24.83 7.75
CA CYS A 164 7.45 -24.80 9.20
C CYS A 164 7.31 -26.20 9.84
N ARG A 165 7.32 -27.28 9.05
CA ARG A 165 7.13 -28.64 9.56
C ARG A 165 8.31 -29.07 10.43
N GLY A 166 8.04 -29.31 11.71
CA GLY A 166 8.97 -29.93 12.64
C GLY A 166 9.14 -31.44 12.43
N PRO A 167 9.86 -32.15 13.32
CA PRO A 167 10.12 -33.59 13.21
C PRO A 167 8.84 -34.43 13.12
N ARG A 168 7.78 -33.96 13.80
CA ARG A 168 6.42 -34.49 13.68
C ARG A 168 5.51 -33.39 13.17
N ARG A 169 4.53 -33.78 12.35
CA ARG A 169 3.57 -32.83 11.76
C ARG A 169 2.77 -32.07 12.83
N GLU A 170 2.36 -32.78 13.85
CA GLU A 170 1.52 -32.27 14.95
C GLU A 170 2.41 -32.13 16.18
N SER A 171 3.34 -31.18 16.11
CA SER A 171 4.30 -30.91 17.18
C SER A 171 4.19 -29.46 17.64
N GLU A 172 4.69 -29.20 18.84
CA GLU A 172 4.79 -27.85 19.39
C GLU A 172 5.75 -27.01 18.54
N GLU A 173 6.86 -27.59 18.06
CA GLU A 173 7.80 -26.89 17.17
C GLU A 173 7.14 -26.47 15.86
N THR A 174 6.29 -27.32 15.28
CA THR A 174 5.52 -26.96 14.07
C THR A 174 4.57 -25.80 14.36
N ALA A 175 3.90 -25.83 15.52
CA ALA A 175 2.96 -24.78 15.90
C ALA A 175 3.69 -23.45 16.17
N ASN A 176 4.85 -23.48 16.81
CA ASN A 176 5.68 -22.29 17.05
C ASN A 176 6.21 -21.69 15.74
N ALA A 177 6.69 -22.52 14.81
CA ALA A 177 7.17 -22.07 13.51
C ALA A 177 6.04 -21.45 12.66
N LEU A 178 4.84 -22.02 12.68
CA LEU A 178 3.66 -21.44 12.03
C LEU A 178 3.26 -20.11 12.68
N SER A 179 3.31 -20.00 14.01
CA SER A 179 3.08 -18.74 14.72
C SER A 179 4.10 -17.68 14.30
N ALA A 180 5.38 -18.01 14.26
CA ALA A 180 6.44 -17.11 13.82
C ALA A 180 6.23 -16.64 12.37
N LEU A 181 5.89 -17.55 11.45
CA LEU A 181 5.56 -17.20 10.07
C LEU A 181 4.35 -16.25 9.99
N ALA A 182 3.28 -16.55 10.71
CA ALA A 182 2.05 -15.75 10.72
C ALA A 182 2.30 -14.33 11.26
N VAL A 183 3.07 -14.22 12.35
CA VAL A 183 3.47 -12.93 12.92
C VAL A 183 4.40 -12.18 11.98
N THR A 184 5.31 -12.87 11.29
CA THR A 184 6.21 -12.27 10.30
C THR A 184 5.43 -11.66 9.14
N TRP A 185 4.54 -12.43 8.49
CA TRP A 185 3.70 -11.90 7.42
C TRP A 185 2.74 -10.81 7.90
N PHE A 186 2.20 -10.92 9.11
CA PHE A 186 1.39 -9.86 9.65
C PHE A 186 2.20 -8.57 9.84
N ALA A 187 3.33 -8.64 10.55
CA ALA A 187 4.13 -7.49 10.92
C ALA A 187 4.83 -6.85 9.72
N HIS A 188 5.40 -7.63 8.81
CA HIS A 188 6.24 -7.16 7.70
C HIS A 188 5.52 -7.06 6.36
N PHE A 189 4.29 -7.55 6.24
CA PHE A 189 3.54 -7.41 4.99
C PHE A 189 2.21 -6.71 5.24
N LEU A 190 1.29 -7.33 5.99
CA LEU A 190 -0.07 -6.80 6.12
C LEU A 190 -0.17 -5.48 6.93
N TRP A 191 0.63 -5.35 7.99
CA TRP A 191 0.55 -4.22 8.91
C TRP A 191 0.98 -2.89 8.28
N ILE A 192 1.97 -2.94 7.40
CA ILE A 192 2.50 -1.77 6.68
C ILE A 192 1.40 -1.09 5.88
N PHE A 193 0.55 -1.87 5.23
CA PHE A 193 -0.53 -1.29 4.46
C PHE A 193 -1.67 -0.75 5.33
N ARG A 194 -1.85 -1.25 6.55
CA ARG A 194 -2.93 -0.83 7.45
C ARG A 194 -2.61 0.42 8.28
N MET A 195 -1.35 0.62 8.71
CA MET A 195 -1.01 1.63 9.72
C MET A 195 -0.47 2.95 9.14
N HIS A 196 -1.19 3.48 8.15
CA HIS A 196 -0.81 4.65 7.33
C HIS A 196 -0.34 5.90 8.12
N SER A 197 -0.82 6.14 9.34
CA SER A 197 -0.54 7.36 10.11
C SER A 197 0.39 7.18 11.31
N PHE A 198 0.68 5.94 11.70
CA PHE A 198 1.37 5.68 12.97
C PHE A 198 2.72 4.96 12.81
N PHE A 199 3.07 4.57 11.58
CA PHE A 199 4.25 3.75 11.29
C PHE A 199 5.58 4.31 11.85
N LYS A 200 5.75 5.64 11.90
CA LYS A 200 6.94 6.29 12.47
C LYS A 200 7.23 5.93 13.93
N LYS A 201 6.24 5.44 14.68
CA LYS A 201 6.41 5.03 16.08
C LYS A 201 6.91 3.58 16.23
N TYR A 202 6.81 2.74 15.19
CA TYR A 202 6.79 1.28 15.35
C TYR A 202 8.02 0.53 14.88
N SER A 203 8.90 1.14 14.09
CA SER A 203 10.08 0.46 13.55
C SER A 203 11.09 -0.01 14.62
N ASN A 204 10.87 0.34 15.89
CA ASN A 204 11.77 0.01 17.00
C ASN A 204 11.30 -1.16 17.87
N GLU A 205 10.08 -1.68 17.69
CA GLU A 205 9.49 -2.69 18.59
C GLU A 205 9.38 -4.09 17.97
N ALA A 206 9.41 -4.21 16.64
CA ALA A 206 9.35 -5.49 15.93
C ALA A 206 10.71 -5.80 15.31
N ASP A 207 11.59 -6.47 16.08
CA ASP A 207 12.87 -6.96 15.57
C ASP A 207 12.64 -8.14 14.62
N PRO A 208 12.99 -8.05 13.32
CA PRO A 208 12.90 -9.18 12.41
C PRO A 208 13.91 -10.27 12.82
N SER A 209 13.49 -11.53 12.77
CA SER A 209 14.41 -12.66 12.97
C SER A 209 15.40 -12.81 11.84
N GLY A 210 16.62 -13.21 12.24
CA GLY A 210 17.66 -13.60 11.30
C GLY A 210 17.34 -14.87 10.48
N GLN A 211 16.36 -15.70 10.88
CA GLN A 211 15.96 -16.93 10.18
C GLN A 211 14.86 -16.69 9.12
N ALA A 212 14.06 -15.62 9.24
CA ALA A 212 13.05 -15.25 8.24
C ALA A 212 13.62 -14.54 7.00
N THR A 213 14.94 -14.41 6.91
CA THR A 213 15.63 -13.74 5.81
C THR A 213 16.58 -14.75 5.18
N PRO A 214 16.45 -15.09 3.88
CA PRO A 214 17.46 -15.91 3.23
C PRO A 214 18.77 -15.14 3.24
N THR A 215 19.83 -15.87 3.56
CA THR A 215 21.24 -15.65 3.24
C THR A 215 21.56 -14.24 2.76
N LEU A 216 22.07 -13.44 3.71
CA LEU A 216 22.69 -12.14 3.55
C LEU A 216 24.04 -12.28 2.79
N MET A 217 24.04 -13.01 1.68
CA MET A 217 25.09 -12.98 0.67
C MET A 217 24.71 -11.85 -0.29
N GLU A 218 25.28 -10.68 0.00
CA GLU A 218 25.30 -9.50 -0.88
C GLU A 218 23.93 -9.02 -1.38
N PRO A 219 23.27 -8.09 -0.66
CA PRO A 219 22.31 -7.18 -1.29
C PRO A 219 23.09 -6.19 -2.18
N SER A 220 23.72 -6.67 -3.26
CA SER A 220 24.65 -5.88 -4.09
C SER A 220 23.98 -5.06 -5.20
N GLY A 221 22.66 -5.12 -5.37
CA GLY A 221 21.97 -4.42 -6.47
C GLY A 221 20.92 -3.36 -6.07
N PHE A 222 20.23 -3.52 -4.94
CA PHE A 222 18.94 -2.84 -4.70
C PHE A 222 18.98 -1.76 -3.60
N MET A 223 20.13 -1.13 -3.36
CA MET A 223 20.17 -0.06 -2.37
C MET A 223 19.58 1.23 -2.96
N PHE A 224 18.45 1.66 -2.40
CA PHE A 224 17.75 2.89 -2.77
C PHE A 224 18.61 4.09 -2.40
N ASP A 225 19.20 4.73 -3.41
CA ASP A 225 19.75 6.06 -3.27
C ASP A 225 18.58 7.02 -2.99
N GLU A 226 18.54 7.54 -1.75
CA GLU A 226 17.63 8.56 -1.22
C GLU A 226 16.18 8.53 -1.74
N LEU A 227 15.24 8.01 -0.93
CA LEU A 227 13.82 8.31 -1.14
C LEU A 227 13.62 9.83 -1.21
N GLY A 228 13.20 10.30 -2.38
CA GLY A 228 12.97 11.71 -2.65
C GLY A 228 12.12 12.37 -1.57
N HIS A 229 12.44 13.62 -1.27
CA HIS A 229 11.55 14.46 -0.46
C HIS A 229 10.15 14.38 -1.07
N CYS A 230 9.11 14.14 -0.26
CA CYS A 230 7.73 13.98 -0.72
C CYS A 230 7.36 15.20 -1.57
N ASP A 231 7.50 15.08 -2.88
CA ASP A 231 7.46 16.23 -3.74
C ASP A 231 6.00 16.62 -3.88
N SER A 232 5.68 17.86 -3.52
CA SER A 232 4.38 18.48 -3.76
C SER A 232 3.92 18.33 -5.23
N THR A 233 4.85 18.04 -6.13
CA THR A 233 4.57 17.71 -7.53
C THR A 233 3.78 16.42 -7.72
N MET A 234 3.91 15.38 -6.87
CA MET A 234 3.18 14.12 -7.07
C MET A 234 1.67 14.35 -6.99
N MET A 235 1.20 14.98 -5.91
CA MET A 235 -0.22 15.32 -5.75
C MET A 235 -0.73 16.17 -6.92
N THR A 236 0.03 17.18 -7.31
CA THR A 236 -0.35 18.06 -8.43
C THR A 236 -0.49 17.27 -9.73
N LYS A 237 0.49 16.41 -10.06
CA LYS A 237 0.47 15.57 -11.28
C LYS A 237 -0.69 14.57 -11.28
N VAL A 238 -0.95 13.92 -10.14
CA VAL A 238 -2.07 12.97 -9.98
C VAL A 238 -3.41 13.67 -10.21
N LEU A 239 -3.62 14.81 -9.55
CA LEU A 239 -4.86 15.57 -9.70
C LEU A 239 -5.03 16.11 -11.13
N THR A 240 -3.98 16.64 -11.75
CA THR A 240 -4.03 17.09 -13.16
C THR A 240 -4.43 15.96 -14.10
N ARG A 241 -3.82 14.76 -13.94
CA ARG A 241 -4.17 13.57 -14.74
C ARG A 241 -5.66 13.21 -14.62
N GLN A 242 -6.22 13.37 -13.43
CA GLN A 242 -7.64 13.10 -13.14
C GLN A 242 -8.55 14.31 -13.35
N ARG A 243 -8.05 15.39 -13.95
CA ARG A 243 -8.79 16.65 -14.16
C ARG A 243 -9.38 17.21 -12.88
N TYR A 244 -8.68 17.01 -11.76
CA TYR A 244 -9.08 17.44 -10.44
C TYR A 244 -10.42 16.84 -9.97
N ILE A 245 -10.81 15.68 -10.50
CA ILE A 245 -12.05 14.99 -10.15
C ILE A 245 -11.71 13.66 -9.46
N CYS A 246 -12.35 13.39 -8.32
CA CYS A 246 -12.29 12.08 -7.68
C CYS A 246 -12.94 11.03 -8.60
N PRO A 247 -12.22 10.00 -9.07
CA PRO A 247 -12.75 9.04 -10.04
C PRO A 247 -13.84 8.13 -9.45
N ILE A 248 -13.95 8.08 -8.12
CA ILE A 248 -14.93 7.25 -7.41
C ILE A 248 -16.26 8.00 -7.21
N THR A 249 -16.20 9.27 -6.82
CA THR A 249 -17.39 10.06 -6.44
C THR A 249 -17.82 11.07 -7.50
N GLY A 250 -16.96 11.39 -8.46
CA GLY A 250 -17.19 12.47 -9.43
C GLY A 250 -17.05 13.88 -8.86
N LEU A 251 -16.69 14.03 -7.58
CA LEU A 251 -16.55 15.34 -6.93
C LEU A 251 -15.27 16.05 -7.39
N GLY A 252 -15.37 17.35 -7.67
CA GLY A 252 -14.25 18.20 -8.05
C GLY A 252 -13.44 18.69 -6.85
N HIS A 253 -12.14 18.92 -7.04
CA HIS A 253 -11.24 19.46 -6.02
C HIS A 253 -11.58 20.93 -5.70
N ARG A 254 -12.01 21.19 -4.47
CA ARG A 254 -12.49 22.50 -3.99
C ARG A 254 -11.54 23.64 -4.32
N ALA A 255 -10.27 23.54 -3.92
CA ALA A 255 -9.33 24.66 -4.09
C ALA A 255 -9.05 24.98 -5.57
N HIS A 256 -9.06 23.97 -6.45
CA HIS A 256 -8.88 24.18 -7.89
C HIS A 256 -10.09 24.89 -8.50
N PHE A 257 -11.31 24.40 -8.27
CA PHE A 257 -12.51 24.98 -8.86
C PHE A 257 -12.94 26.30 -8.23
N SER A 258 -12.51 26.63 -7.00
CA SER A 258 -12.67 27.98 -6.45
C SER A 258 -11.86 29.04 -7.20
N THR A 259 -10.72 28.66 -7.79
CA THR A 259 -9.84 29.57 -8.56
C THR A 259 -10.08 29.48 -10.06
N HIS A 260 -10.59 28.35 -10.53
CA HIS A 260 -10.91 28.07 -11.93
C HIS A 260 -12.33 27.48 -12.01
N PRO A 261 -13.38 28.33 -11.89
CA PRO A 261 -14.76 27.85 -11.91
C PRO A 261 -15.05 27.01 -13.15
N SER A 262 -15.65 25.84 -12.95
CA SER A 262 -16.14 25.01 -14.06
C SER A 262 -17.35 25.67 -14.71
N ASN A 263 -17.51 25.49 -16.03
CA ASN A 263 -18.76 25.84 -16.72
C ASN A 263 -19.91 24.89 -16.33
N ASP A 264 -19.59 23.78 -15.66
CA ASP A 264 -20.56 22.83 -15.14
C ASP A 264 -21.08 23.33 -13.77
N SER A 265 -22.26 23.94 -13.77
CA SER A 265 -22.93 24.45 -12.56
C SER A 265 -23.31 23.35 -11.57
N ASP A 266 -23.37 22.10 -12.03
CA ASP A 266 -23.84 20.97 -11.25
C ASP A 266 -22.67 20.20 -10.62
N LEU A 267 -21.42 20.59 -10.92
CA LEU A 267 -20.23 19.98 -10.35
C LEU A 267 -20.11 20.32 -8.85
N ALA A 268 -20.36 19.32 -8.00
CA ALA A 268 -20.12 19.43 -6.57
C ALA A 268 -18.62 19.32 -6.24
N TYR A 269 -18.19 20.01 -5.16
CA TYR A 269 -16.80 20.10 -4.75
C TYR A 269 -16.53 19.45 -3.39
N ALA A 270 -15.35 18.85 -3.25
CA ALA A 270 -14.83 18.29 -2.00
C ALA A 270 -13.30 18.47 -1.90
N ASP A 271 -12.75 18.14 -0.74
CA ASP A 271 -11.30 18.06 -0.58
C ASP A 271 -10.84 16.72 -1.15
N VAL A 272 -10.01 16.79 -2.18
CA VAL A 272 -9.45 15.65 -2.91
C VAL A 272 -7.97 15.57 -2.59
N GLU A 273 -7.57 14.45 -2.01
CA GLU A 273 -6.22 14.18 -1.54
C GLU A 273 -5.59 13.05 -2.38
N ASN A 274 -4.27 13.09 -2.54
CA ASN A 274 -3.55 11.97 -3.15
C ASN A 274 -3.46 10.77 -2.19
N SER A 275 -3.81 9.59 -2.67
CA SER A 275 -3.53 8.31 -2.01
C SER A 275 -2.54 7.50 -2.83
N HIS A 276 -1.56 6.90 -2.16
CA HIS A 276 -0.68 5.93 -2.80
C HIS A 276 -1.40 4.57 -2.93
N ILE A 277 -1.29 3.93 -4.09
CA ILE A 277 -1.76 2.57 -4.34
C ILE A 277 -0.85 1.59 -3.58
N LEU A 278 0.44 1.57 -3.94
CA LEU A 278 1.50 0.94 -3.15
C LEU A 278 1.96 1.93 -2.07
N LYS A 279 1.69 1.60 -0.82
CA LYS A 279 1.96 2.52 0.30
C LYS A 279 3.44 2.83 0.43
N ARG A 280 3.77 4.12 0.50
CA ARG A 280 5.13 4.61 0.76
C ARG A 280 5.75 4.01 2.03
N ALA A 281 4.94 3.66 3.03
CA ALA A 281 5.41 2.98 4.24
C ALA A 281 6.14 1.65 3.98
N ALA A 282 5.90 1.00 2.84
CA ALA A 282 6.64 -0.20 2.43
C ALA A 282 8.09 0.11 2.01
N ALA A 283 8.39 1.35 1.64
CA ALA A 283 9.73 1.80 1.32
C ALA A 283 10.31 2.79 2.33
N GLU A 284 9.51 3.51 3.13
CA GLU A 284 10.04 4.54 4.02
C GLU A 284 10.91 3.94 5.14
N PHE A 285 12.22 4.21 5.06
CA PHE A 285 13.18 3.79 6.08
C PHE A 285 13.24 4.79 7.23
N ASN A 286 13.15 4.31 8.47
CA ASN A 286 13.44 5.14 9.64
C ASN A 286 14.95 5.42 9.71
N LEU A 287 15.36 6.58 9.23
CA LEU A 287 16.75 7.04 9.26
C LEU A 287 17.32 7.21 10.68
N ASN A 288 16.47 7.29 11.71
CA ASN A 288 16.93 7.36 13.10
C ASN A 288 17.42 6.00 13.62
N ASN A 289 16.98 4.90 12.99
CA ASN A 289 17.47 3.55 13.26
C ASN A 289 17.63 2.78 11.93
N PRO A 290 18.68 3.11 11.15
CA PRO A 290 18.81 2.62 9.79
C PRO A 290 19.02 1.10 9.73
N LYS A 291 19.60 0.48 10.78
CA LYS A 291 19.87 -0.96 10.81
C LYS A 291 18.58 -1.77 10.87
N ASP A 292 17.73 -1.48 11.85
CA ASP A 292 16.51 -2.26 12.08
C ASP A 292 15.47 -1.95 10.99
N SER A 293 15.42 -0.68 10.56
CA SER A 293 14.59 -0.28 9.44
C SER A 293 14.99 -0.95 8.12
N TYR A 294 16.29 -1.13 7.87
CA TYR A 294 16.77 -1.81 6.67
C TYR A 294 16.34 -3.27 6.65
N ARG A 295 16.56 -4.01 7.75
CA ARG A 295 16.15 -5.42 7.86
C ARG A 295 14.65 -5.57 7.68
N TYR A 296 13.88 -4.73 8.36
CA TYR A 296 12.42 -4.76 8.28
C TYR A 296 11.92 -4.57 6.84
N ALA A 297 12.47 -3.60 6.13
CA ALA A 297 12.11 -3.33 4.73
C ALA A 297 12.59 -4.45 3.79
N MET A 298 13.78 -5.00 4.00
CA MET A 298 14.25 -6.15 3.21
C MET A 298 13.33 -7.36 3.38
N THR A 299 12.92 -7.68 4.60
CA THR A 299 11.93 -8.74 4.86
C THR A 299 10.59 -8.44 4.18
N THR A 300 10.13 -7.18 4.25
CA THR A 300 8.90 -6.74 3.58
C THR A 300 8.96 -6.98 2.07
N TRP A 301 10.02 -6.49 1.43
CA TRP A 301 10.20 -6.60 -0.01
C TRP A 301 10.46 -8.03 -0.46
N ASP A 302 11.11 -8.85 0.36
CA ASP A 302 11.26 -10.27 0.07
C ASP A 302 9.91 -11.00 0.11
N ILE A 303 9.06 -10.72 1.11
CA ILE A 303 7.69 -11.24 1.14
C ILE A 303 6.90 -10.76 -0.08
N VAL A 304 6.95 -9.46 -0.40
CA VAL A 304 6.26 -8.89 -1.57
C VAL A 304 6.72 -9.57 -2.86
N ARG A 305 8.04 -9.66 -3.09
CA ARG A 305 8.63 -10.30 -4.27
C ARG A 305 8.10 -11.72 -4.45
N ASN A 306 8.21 -12.54 -3.42
CA ASN A 306 7.81 -13.95 -3.50
C ASN A 306 6.29 -14.13 -3.54
N TYR A 307 5.53 -13.37 -2.74
CA TYR A 307 4.07 -13.44 -2.70
C TYR A 307 3.41 -12.94 -3.98
N MET A 308 4.00 -11.95 -4.66
CA MET A 308 3.52 -11.44 -5.93
C MET A 308 4.20 -12.10 -7.15
N ALA A 309 5.13 -13.04 -6.92
CA ALA A 309 5.95 -13.69 -7.94
C ALA A 309 6.61 -12.68 -8.90
N LEU A 310 7.21 -11.63 -8.34
CA LEU A 310 7.89 -10.57 -9.08
C LEU A 310 9.32 -11.01 -9.43
N THR A 311 9.76 -10.64 -10.64
CA THR A 311 11.17 -10.82 -11.02
C THR A 311 12.05 -9.74 -10.40
N ASP A 312 13.38 -9.93 -10.41
CA ASP A 312 14.30 -8.90 -9.93
C ASP A 312 14.18 -7.62 -10.77
N GLU A 313 14.03 -7.73 -12.09
CA GLU A 313 13.82 -6.58 -12.98
C GLU A 313 12.53 -5.81 -12.64
N GLU A 314 11.46 -6.51 -12.26
CA GLU A 314 10.20 -5.87 -11.85
C GLU A 314 10.35 -5.16 -10.51
N MET A 315 11.10 -5.75 -9.58
CA MET A 315 11.44 -5.11 -8.31
C MET A 315 12.26 -3.83 -8.52
N GLU A 316 13.15 -3.79 -9.53
CA GLU A 316 13.94 -2.59 -9.86
C GLU A 316 13.05 -1.44 -10.34
N VAL A 317 11.93 -1.78 -10.99
CA VAL A 317 10.96 -0.81 -11.49
C VAL A 317 9.98 -0.37 -10.40
N ILE A 318 9.54 -1.28 -9.51
CA ILE A 318 8.49 -1.00 -8.53
C ILE A 318 8.91 0.05 -7.49
N VAL A 319 10.16 0.04 -7.04
CA VAL A 319 10.53 0.94 -5.95
C VAL A 319 10.66 2.40 -6.39
N PRO A 320 11.27 2.72 -7.54
CA PRO A 320 11.27 4.08 -8.07
C PRO A 320 9.87 4.66 -8.31
N ILE A 321 8.86 3.81 -8.60
CA ILE A 321 7.49 4.29 -8.86
C ILE A 321 6.68 4.59 -7.59
N ILE A 322 7.22 4.33 -6.40
CA ILE A 322 6.44 4.53 -5.16
C ILE A 322 5.99 5.98 -5.01
N ASP A 323 6.87 6.94 -5.30
CA ASP A 323 6.54 8.37 -5.28
C ASP A 323 6.16 8.90 -6.69
N ASP A 324 6.04 8.03 -7.69
CA ASP A 324 5.63 8.41 -9.04
C ASP A 324 4.11 8.61 -9.12
N PRO A 325 3.61 9.60 -9.87
CA PRO A 325 2.17 9.82 -10.05
C PRO A 325 1.39 8.60 -10.57
N SER A 326 2.04 7.65 -11.27
CA SER A 326 1.41 6.37 -11.66
C SER A 326 0.94 5.56 -10.46
N ASN A 327 1.62 5.66 -9.31
CA ASN A 327 1.25 5.02 -8.05
C ASN A 327 0.28 5.86 -7.19
N GLY A 328 -0.17 7.01 -7.67
CA GLY A 328 -1.11 7.89 -6.97
C GLY A 328 -2.53 7.80 -7.49
N ILE A 329 -3.52 8.01 -6.62
CA ILE A 329 -4.92 8.21 -6.96
C ILE A 329 -5.48 9.39 -6.13
N GLY A 330 -5.98 10.41 -6.80
CA GLY A 330 -6.69 11.52 -6.15
C GLY A 330 -8.08 11.05 -5.74
N LEU A 331 -8.36 11.08 -4.44
CA LEU A 331 -9.59 10.61 -3.83
C LEU A 331 -10.16 11.68 -2.91
N GLU A 332 -11.47 11.79 -2.89
CA GLU A 332 -12.17 12.50 -1.83
C GLU A 332 -11.80 11.89 -0.45
N HIS A 333 -11.73 12.74 0.58
CA HIS A 333 -11.25 12.39 1.91
C HIS A 333 -11.79 11.05 2.46
N TYR A 334 -13.11 10.82 2.45
CA TYR A 334 -13.70 9.57 2.93
C TYR A 334 -13.33 8.37 2.04
N CYS A 335 -13.29 8.54 0.72
CA CYS A 335 -12.85 7.50 -0.20
C CYS A 335 -11.40 7.10 0.07
N ARG A 336 -10.51 8.07 0.29
CA ARG A 336 -9.11 7.80 0.65
C ARG A 336 -9.02 7.01 1.94
N THR A 337 -9.61 7.52 3.03
CA THR A 337 -9.54 6.85 4.34
C THR A 337 -10.08 5.43 4.29
N SER A 338 -11.07 5.20 3.44
CA SER A 338 -11.69 3.88 3.29
C SER A 338 -10.87 2.92 2.41
N LEU A 339 -10.19 3.43 1.38
CA LEU A 339 -9.21 2.66 0.62
C LEU A 339 -8.03 2.26 1.54
N ASP A 340 -7.51 3.21 2.31
CA ASP A 340 -6.39 3.00 3.23
C ASP A 340 -6.73 2.03 4.36
N ALA A 341 -8.00 1.99 4.79
CA ALA A 341 -8.50 1.05 5.79
C ALA A 341 -8.95 -0.30 5.21
N PHE A 342 -8.74 -0.55 3.90
CA PHE A 342 -9.16 -1.76 3.19
C PHE A 342 -10.68 -2.04 3.29
N LEU A 343 -11.50 -0.99 3.37
CA LEU A 343 -12.96 -1.15 3.33
C LEU A 343 -13.47 -1.49 1.93
N PHE A 344 -12.69 -1.12 0.91
CA PHE A 344 -12.86 -1.54 -0.47
C PHE A 344 -11.51 -1.67 -1.19
N SER A 345 -11.50 -2.34 -2.34
CA SER A 345 -10.37 -2.43 -3.27
C SER A 345 -10.82 -2.17 -4.71
N LEU A 346 -9.85 -1.88 -5.58
CA LEU A 346 -10.05 -1.76 -7.02
C LEU A 346 -9.53 -3.02 -7.71
N HIS A 347 -10.37 -3.65 -8.53
CA HIS A 347 -10.06 -4.87 -9.25
C HIS A 347 -10.04 -4.59 -10.75
N ALA A 348 -8.91 -4.82 -11.39
CA ALA A 348 -8.78 -4.62 -12.82
C ALA A 348 -9.81 -5.48 -13.58
N THR A 349 -10.37 -4.90 -14.64
CA THR A 349 -11.24 -5.63 -15.58
C THR A 349 -10.44 -6.05 -16.81
N GLU A 350 -11.10 -6.72 -17.75
CA GLU A 350 -10.51 -7.02 -19.08
C GLU A 350 -10.21 -5.75 -19.89
N THR A 351 -10.87 -4.63 -19.57
CA THR A 351 -10.66 -3.35 -20.25
C THR A 351 -9.53 -2.57 -19.57
N PRO A 352 -8.50 -2.15 -20.31
CA PRO A 352 -7.43 -1.33 -19.75
C PRO A 352 -7.97 -0.09 -19.06
N ASN A 353 -7.37 0.25 -17.91
CA ASN A 353 -7.75 1.40 -17.09
C ASN A 353 -9.19 1.39 -16.53
N GLU A 354 -9.89 0.25 -16.61
CA GLU A 354 -11.20 0.05 -16.00
C GLU A 354 -11.11 -0.93 -14.83
N TYR A 355 -11.71 -0.53 -13.71
CA TYR A 355 -11.68 -1.26 -12.45
C TYR A 355 -13.07 -1.42 -11.87
N THR A 356 -13.31 -2.55 -11.21
CA THR A 356 -14.50 -2.78 -10.38
C THR A 356 -14.17 -2.50 -8.92
N ILE A 357 -15.10 -1.89 -8.19
CA ILE A 357 -14.98 -1.66 -6.75
C ILE A 357 -15.48 -2.91 -6.02
N GLN A 358 -14.60 -3.58 -5.28
CA GLN A 358 -14.98 -4.66 -4.38
C GLN A 358 -15.09 -4.14 -2.96
N LEU A 359 -16.26 -4.34 -2.33
CA LEU A 359 -16.51 -3.93 -0.95
C LEU A 359 -16.21 -5.06 0.01
N HIS A 360 -15.38 -4.78 1.02
CA HIS A 360 -15.00 -5.76 2.07
C HIS A 360 -15.77 -5.55 3.37
N HIS A 361 -16.37 -4.38 3.57
CA HIS A 361 -17.12 -4.06 4.78
C HIS A 361 -18.56 -3.61 4.49
N PRO A 362 -19.60 -4.23 5.10
CA PRO A 362 -21.01 -3.90 4.83
C PRO A 362 -21.38 -2.44 5.14
N SER A 363 -20.76 -1.83 6.14
CA SER A 363 -21.03 -0.43 6.50
C SER A 363 -20.58 0.58 5.45
N PHE A 364 -19.76 0.17 4.48
CA PHE A 364 -19.30 1.06 3.44
C PHE A 364 -20.39 1.39 2.41
N LYS A 365 -21.49 0.61 2.38
CA LYS A 365 -22.67 0.91 1.56
C LYS A 365 -23.30 2.28 1.83
N PHE A 366 -23.03 2.86 3.02
CA PHE A 366 -23.56 4.18 3.40
C PHE A 366 -22.66 5.35 2.97
N VAL A 367 -21.41 5.09 2.55
CA VAL A 367 -20.47 6.15 2.12
C VAL A 367 -20.78 6.61 0.70
N PHE A 368 -21.48 5.79 -0.09
CA PHE A 368 -22.02 6.16 -1.40
C PHE A 368 -23.54 6.36 -1.31
N PRO A 369 -24.03 7.51 -0.81
CA PRO A 369 -25.45 7.84 -0.89
C PRO A 369 -25.91 7.96 -2.35
N TRP A 370 -24.96 8.14 -3.28
CA TRP A 370 -25.15 8.13 -4.71
C TRP A 370 -24.48 6.88 -5.29
N PRO A 371 -25.14 6.11 -6.19
CA PRO A 371 -24.45 5.06 -6.92
C PRO A 371 -23.22 5.69 -7.61
N PRO A 372 -22.03 5.07 -7.55
CA PRO A 372 -20.88 5.61 -8.25
C PRO A 372 -21.20 5.79 -9.73
N VAL A 373 -20.53 6.75 -10.34
CA VAL A 373 -20.80 7.23 -11.70
C VAL A 373 -20.46 6.12 -12.71
N GLY A 374 -21.36 5.16 -12.94
CA GLY A 374 -21.04 3.97 -13.75
C GLY A 374 -22.11 2.89 -13.96
N GLY A 375 -23.35 3.05 -13.48
CA GLY A 375 -24.39 2.03 -13.62
C GLY A 375 -24.38 0.97 -12.51
N ARG A 376 -25.15 -0.12 -12.68
CA ARG A 376 -25.41 -1.13 -11.62
C ARG A 376 -24.18 -1.94 -11.21
N GLU A 377 -23.09 -1.81 -11.94
CA GLU A 377 -21.78 -2.39 -11.61
C GLU A 377 -20.86 -1.22 -11.26
N HIS A 378 -20.32 -1.22 -10.04
CA HIS A 378 -19.46 -0.15 -9.51
C HIS A 378 -18.13 -0.10 -10.27
N ARG A 379 -18.14 0.42 -11.50
CA ARG A 379 -17.01 0.53 -12.43
C ARG A 379 -16.39 1.92 -12.36
N VAL A 380 -15.06 1.97 -12.38
CA VAL A 380 -14.24 3.17 -12.33
C VAL A 380 -13.34 3.15 -13.55
N ILE A 381 -13.45 4.17 -14.39
CA ILE A 381 -12.62 4.30 -15.60
C ILE A 381 -11.63 5.44 -15.39
N PHE A 382 -10.35 5.10 -15.35
CA PHE A 382 -9.28 6.10 -15.38
C PHE A 382 -9.04 6.50 -16.82
N LYS A 383 -9.49 7.71 -17.19
CA LYS A 383 -9.19 8.25 -18.51
C LYS A 383 -7.71 8.62 -18.52
N GLU A 384 -6.91 7.91 -19.31
CA GLU A 384 -5.59 8.41 -19.66
C GLU A 384 -5.76 9.77 -20.36
N GLN A 385 -5.01 10.77 -19.89
CA GLN A 385 -4.70 11.88 -20.76
C GLN A 385 -3.85 11.30 -21.88
N LEU A 386 -4.47 11.03 -23.03
CA LEU A 386 -3.74 11.11 -24.29
C LEU A 386 -3.04 12.47 -24.22
N GLY A 387 -1.72 12.46 -24.11
CA GLY A 387 -0.93 13.68 -24.23
C GLY A 387 -1.34 14.39 -25.53
N PRO A 388 -1.02 15.68 -25.70
CA PRO A 388 -1.18 16.29 -27.01
C PRO A 388 -0.41 15.40 -27.99
N THR A 389 -1.13 14.58 -28.75
CA THR A 389 -0.57 13.90 -29.90
C THR A 389 -0.08 15.03 -30.76
N ASP A 390 1.23 15.11 -30.99
CA ASP A 390 1.85 16.05 -31.91
C ASP A 390 1.34 15.77 -33.34
N THR A 391 0.08 16.08 -33.58
CA THR A 391 -0.54 16.07 -34.91
C THR A 391 0.01 17.19 -35.79
N SER A 392 0.87 18.06 -35.25
CA SER A 392 1.57 19.11 -36.00
C SER A 392 2.82 18.63 -36.76
N ALA A 393 3.23 17.36 -36.66
CA ALA A 393 4.40 16.85 -37.37
C ALA A 393 4.10 16.16 -38.73
N GLN A 394 2.84 16.08 -39.18
CA GLN A 394 2.46 15.39 -40.44
C GLN A 394 1.92 16.31 -41.55
N SER A 395 2.19 17.62 -41.53
CA SER A 395 1.79 18.52 -42.62
C SER A 395 2.94 19.10 -43.47
N SER A 396 4.17 18.58 -43.39
CA SER A 396 5.33 19.12 -44.15
C SER A 396 6.10 18.13 -45.02
N LEU A 397 5.53 16.96 -45.33
CA LEU A 397 6.11 15.98 -46.28
C LEU A 397 5.14 15.63 -47.42
N HIS A 398 4.65 16.65 -48.14
CA HIS A 398 4.11 16.46 -49.49
C HIS A 398 4.45 17.68 -50.37
N SER A 399 5.73 17.84 -50.68
CA SER A 399 6.16 18.64 -51.84
C SER A 399 7.52 18.14 -52.34
N SER A 400 7.52 17.06 -53.13
CA SER A 400 8.67 16.69 -53.95
C SER A 400 8.25 15.66 -55.01
N SER A 401 8.47 16.02 -56.27
CA SER A 401 8.70 15.13 -57.41
C SER A 401 7.51 14.41 -58.07
N CYS A 402 6.81 15.13 -58.96
CA CYS A 402 6.39 14.58 -60.25
C CYS A 402 6.82 15.56 -61.35
N CYS A 403 7.94 15.28 -62.02
CA CYS A 403 8.26 15.82 -63.34
C CYS A 403 8.31 14.67 -64.34
N ASP A 404 7.73 14.95 -65.49
CA ASP A 404 7.35 14.07 -66.57
C ASP A 404 8.48 13.31 -67.27
N SER A 405 8.13 12.16 -67.85
CA SER A 405 8.87 11.56 -68.96
C SER A 405 7.92 10.75 -69.85
N ARG A 406 7.40 11.38 -70.92
CA ARG A 406 7.01 10.70 -72.17
C ARG A 406 7.19 11.67 -73.35
N ASN A 407 8.21 11.45 -74.18
CA ASN A 407 8.02 11.08 -75.60
C ASN A 407 9.34 11.04 -76.37
N SER A 408 9.46 9.97 -77.17
CA SER A 408 10.37 9.68 -78.29
C SER A 408 11.76 9.16 -77.94
#